data_AF-A0A7C5RBV1-F1
#
_entry.id   AF-A0A7C5RBV1-F1
#
_cell.length_a   1.000
_cell.length_b   1.000
_cell.length_c   1.000
_cell.angle_alpha   90.00
_cell.angle_beta   90.00
_cell.angle_gamma   90.00
#
_symmetry.space_group_name_H-M   'P 1'
#
loop_
_entity.id
_entity.type
_entity.pdbx_description
1 polymer ?
#
loop_
_entity_poly.entity_id
_entity_poly.type
_entity_poly.pdbx_seq_one_letter_code
_entity_poly.pdbx_strand_id
1 'polypeptide(L)' 'WDWLEHDDPRLTEVMKGYALQAVFYFFLGEAFCDDADCRLFNAHRQSELIRAQLLSGKLCNKHRVMLEGFLRSSLR' A
#
# COMPACT_ATOMS: atom_id res chain seq x y z
N TRP A 1 -2.47 -15.13 12.16
CA TRP A 1 -2.03 -14.15 11.16
C TRP A 1 -2.23 -14.63 9.73
N ASP A 2 -2.83 -15.81 9.52
CA ASP A 2 -2.88 -16.46 8.20
C ASP A 2 -4.12 -16.13 7.38
N TRP A 3 -5.16 -15.57 8.03
CA TRP A 3 -6.39 -15.15 7.35
C TRP A 3 -7.00 -13.89 7.98
N LEU A 4 -7.83 -13.17 7.22
CA LEU A 4 -8.67 -12.03 7.63
C LEU A 4 -10.15 -12.42 7.48
N GLU A 5 -10.94 -12.06 8.49
CA GLU A 5 -12.39 -12.30 8.52
C GLU A 5 -13.17 -10.98 8.52
N HIS A 6 -14.50 -11.09 8.44
CA HIS A 6 -15.37 -9.92 8.59
C HIS A 6 -15.19 -9.29 9.98
N ASP A 7 -15.26 -7.96 10.06
CA ASP A 7 -15.01 -7.17 11.27
C ASP A 7 -13.65 -7.39 11.95
N ASP A 8 -12.69 -7.99 11.25
CA ASP A 8 -11.34 -8.12 11.78
C ASP A 8 -10.74 -6.72 11.98
N PRO A 9 -10.26 -6.39 13.20
CA PRO A 9 -9.74 -5.05 13.49
C PRO A 9 -8.54 -4.66 12.60
N ARG A 10 -7.82 -5.65 12.05
CA ARG A 10 -6.71 -5.45 11.12
C ARG A 10 -7.16 -4.93 9.75
N LEU A 11 -8.44 -5.07 9.39
CA LEU A 11 -8.97 -4.53 8.13
C LEU A 11 -8.76 -3.02 8.03
N THR A 12 -8.75 -2.29 9.14
CA THR A 12 -8.46 -0.85 9.12
C THR A 12 -7.06 -0.57 8.54
N GLU A 13 -6.05 -1.39 8.86
CA GLU A 13 -4.71 -1.23 8.30
C GLU A 13 -4.64 -1.60 6.80
N VAL A 14 -5.38 -2.62 6.39
CA VAL A 14 -5.53 -2.97 4.96
C VAL A 14 -6.17 -1.82 4.19
N MET A 15 -7.24 -1.24 4.73
CA MET A 15 -7.95 -0.13 4.10
C MET A 15 -7.08 1.12 3.93
N LYS A 16 -6.19 1.42 4.88
CA LYS A 16 -5.20 2.50 4.72
C LYS A 16 -4.30 2.28 3.51
N GLY A 17 -3.90 1.03 3.23
CA GLY A 17 -3.10 0.70 2.06
C GLY A 17 -3.85 0.85 0.74
N TYR A 18 -5.10 0.40 0.68
CA TYR A 18 -5.94 0.61 -0.50
C TYR A 18 -6.26 2.08 -0.76
N ALA A 19 -6.52 2.86 0.30
CA ALA A 19 -6.61 4.31 0.18
C ALA A 19 -5.31 4.91 -0.39
N LEU A 20 -4.15 4.43 0.07
CA LEU A 20 -2.87 4.88 -0.45
C LEU A 20 -2.65 4.48 -1.93
N GLN A 21 -3.10 3.30 -2.36
CA GLN A 21 -3.06 2.90 -3.78
C GLN A 21 -3.88 3.85 -4.65
N ALA A 22 -5.10 4.22 -4.22
CA ALA A 22 -5.92 5.19 -4.92
C ALA A 22 -5.25 6.58 -4.99
N VAL A 23 -4.61 7.02 -3.90
CA VAL A 23 -3.84 8.27 -3.85
C VAL A 23 -2.66 8.24 -4.85
N PHE A 24 -1.89 7.14 -4.88
CA PHE A 24 -0.77 6.99 -5.82
C PHE A 24 -1.25 7.03 -7.27
N TYR A 25 -2.34 6.33 -7.60
CA TYR A 25 -2.88 6.34 -8.94
C TYR A 25 -3.36 7.74 -9.34
N PHE A 26 -4.11 8.41 -8.47
CA PHE A 26 -4.72 9.70 -8.78
C PHE A 26 -3.68 10.83 -8.90
N PHE A 27 -2.71 10.92 -7.97
CA PHE A 27 -1.77 12.03 -7.93
C PHE A 27 -0.47 11.77 -8.69
N LEU A 28 -0.05 10.52 -8.84
CA LEU A 28 1.26 10.16 -9.37
C LEU A 28 1.19 9.30 -10.63
N GLY A 29 0.00 8.85 -11.04
CA GLY A 29 -0.19 7.98 -12.20
C GLY A 29 0.38 6.57 -12.02
N GLU A 30 0.79 6.20 -10.81
CA GLU A 30 1.30 4.85 -10.51
C GLU A 30 0.16 3.94 -10.08
N ALA A 31 -0.05 2.84 -10.80
CA ALA A 31 -1.12 1.89 -10.50
C ALA A 31 -0.78 0.99 -9.31
N PHE A 32 0.04 -0.05 -9.55
CA PHE A 32 0.43 -1.01 -8.52
C PHE A 32 1.92 -1.34 -8.61
N CYS A 33 2.44 -1.89 -7.52
CA CYS A 33 3.79 -2.40 -7.42
C CYS A 33 3.81 -3.92 -7.63
N ASP A 34 4.90 -4.45 -8.20
CA ASP A 34 5.15 -5.89 -8.31
C ASP A 34 5.99 -6.44 -7.14
N ASP A 35 6.44 -5.59 -6.22
CA ASP A 35 7.15 -6.00 -5.01
C ASP A 35 6.14 -6.44 -3.94
N ALA A 36 6.17 -7.73 -3.59
CA ALA A 36 5.25 -8.33 -2.62
C ALA A 36 5.37 -7.76 -1.20
N ASP A 37 6.47 -7.08 -0.88
CA ASP A 37 6.65 -6.38 0.39
C ASP A 37 6.28 -4.89 0.30
N CYS A 38 5.84 -4.39 -0.85
CA CYS A 38 5.35 -3.02 -0.98
C CYS A 38 3.87 -2.94 -0.62
N ARG A 39 3.48 -1.91 0.14
CA ARG A 39 2.07 -1.61 0.47
C ARG A 39 1.22 -1.30 -0.77
N LEU A 40 1.84 -1.02 -1.92
CA LEU A 40 1.16 -0.85 -3.21
C LEU A 40 1.11 -2.14 -4.04
N PHE A 41 1.46 -3.29 -3.48
CA PHE A 41 1.46 -4.57 -4.21
C PHE A 41 0.06 -4.91 -4.75
N ASN A 42 0.01 -5.39 -5.99
CA ASN A 42 -1.21 -5.92 -6.61
C ASN A 42 -1.51 -7.34 -6.11
N ALA A 43 -1.95 -7.45 -4.85
CA ALA A 43 -2.28 -8.73 -4.25
C ALA A 43 -3.52 -9.34 -4.90
N HIS A 44 -3.38 -10.58 -5.38
CA HIS A 44 -4.49 -11.37 -5.95
C HIS A 44 -4.97 -12.46 -4.98
N ARG A 45 -4.15 -12.81 -3.98
CA ARG A 45 -4.48 -13.77 -2.92
C ARG A 45 -4.43 -13.11 -1.54
N GLN A 46 -5.16 -13.67 -0.59
CA GLN A 46 -5.20 -13.10 0.75
C GLN A 46 -3.84 -13.16 1.47
N SER A 47 -3.05 -14.22 1.26
CA SER A 47 -1.68 -14.32 1.80
C SER A 47 -0.77 -13.20 1.29
N GLU A 48 -0.89 -12.82 0.01
CA GLU A 48 -0.16 -11.71 -0.59
C GLU A 48 -0.61 -10.37 -0.01
N LEU A 49 -1.92 -10.19 0.17
CA LEU A 49 -2.48 -9.00 0.81
C LEU A 49 -1.97 -8.86 2.25
N ILE A 50 -1.99 -9.94 3.03
CA ILE A 50 -1.49 -9.94 4.40
C ILE A 50 0.00 -9.58 4.43
N ARG A 51 0.80 -10.13 3.51
CA ARG A 51 2.22 -9.79 3.40
C ARG A 51 2.44 -8.30 3.15
N ALA A 52 1.81 -7.75 2.11
CA ALA A 52 1.98 -6.37 1.70
C ALA A 52 1.44 -5.37 2.74
N GLN A 53 0.26 -5.64 3.30
CA GLN A 53 -0.48 -4.68 4.12
C GLN A 53 -0.18 -4.77 5.62
N LEU A 54 0.05 -5.98 6.14
CA LEU A 54 0.14 -6.22 7.59
C LEU A 54 1.54 -6.63 8.03
N LEU A 55 2.21 -7.51 7.30
CA LEU A 55 3.56 -7.96 7.68
C LEU A 55 4.63 -6.92 7.32
N SER A 56 4.62 -6.43 6.06
CA SER A 56 5.47 -5.32 5.66
C SER A 56 4.87 -3.98 6.07
N GLY A 57 3.67 -3.67 5.54
CA GLY A 57 2.95 -2.42 5.82
C GLY A 57 3.67 -1.16 5.32
N LYS A 58 4.72 -1.29 4.49
CA LYS A 58 5.62 -0.21 4.08
C LYS A 58 5.66 -0.03 2.57
N LEU A 59 5.98 1.17 2.11
CA LEU A 59 6.32 1.39 0.70
C LEU A 59 7.72 0.85 0.42
N CYS A 60 7.92 0.25 -0.75
CA CYS A 60 9.28 -0.05 -1.23
C CYS A 60 10.05 1.26 -1.51
N ASN A 61 11.36 1.16 -1.69
CA ASN A 61 12.21 2.34 -1.83
C ASN A 61 11.78 3.27 -2.98
N LYS A 62 11.37 2.71 -4.14
CA LYS A 62 10.85 3.47 -5.28
C LYS A 62 9.66 4.35 -4.85
N HIS A 63 8.64 3.74 -4.27
CA HIS A 63 7.40 4.43 -3.93
C HIS A 63 7.57 5.38 -2.75
N ARG A 64 8.46 5.08 -1.80
CA ARG A 64 8.83 6.01 -0.73
C ARG A 64 9.45 7.29 -1.30
N VAL A 65 10.43 7.17 -2.20
CA VAL A 65 11.08 8.33 -2.83
C VAL A 65 10.08 9.16 -3.64
N MET A 66 9.16 8.50 -4.34
CA MET A 66 8.11 9.19 -5.09
C MET A 66 7.17 9.99 -4.18
N LEU A 67 6.70 9.39 -3.08
CA LEU A 67 5.87 10.09 -2.10
C LEU A 67 6.60 11.28 -1.47
N GLU A 68 7.88 11.11 -1.12
CA GLU A 68 8.71 12.20 -0.59
C GLU A 68 8.88 13.33 -1.61
N GLY A 69 9.06 13.01 -2.88
CA GLY A 69 9.12 13.99 -3.97
C GLY A 69 7.82 14.79 -4.10
N PHE A 70 6.67 14.09 -4.09
CA PHE A 70 5.35 14.70 -4.16
C PHE A 70 5.04 15.62 -2.99
N LEU A 71 5.35 15.18 -1.76
CA LEU A 71 5.11 16.00 -0.56
C LEU A 71 5.98 17.26 -0.57
N ARG A 72 7.24 17.16 -1.04
CA ARG A 72 8.12 18.34 -1.16
C ARG A 72 7.65 19.35 -2.21
N SER A 73 7.02 18.91 -3.29
CA SER A 73 6.50 19.80 -4.33
C SER A 73 5.13 20.40 -3.98
N SER A 74 4.30 19.67 -3.23
CA SER A 74 2.93 20.08 -2.88
C SER A 74 2.84 20.97 -1.64
N LEU A 75 3.89 21.00 -0.81
CA LEU A 75 4.00 21.85 0.39
C LEU A 75 4.71 23.19 0.11
N ARG A 76 4.87 23.56 -1.16
CA ARG A 76 5.28 24.90 -1.60
C ARG A 76 4.07 25.68 -2.06
#